data_AF-A0A2V8GCR3-F1
#
_entry.id   AF-A0A2V8GCR3-F1
#
_cell.length_a   1.000
_cell.length_b   1.000
_cell.length_c   1.000
_cell.angle_alpha   90.00
_cell.angle_beta   90.00
_cell.angle_gamma   90.00
#
_symmetry.space_group_name_H-M   'P 1'
#
loop_
_entity.id
_entity.type
_entity.pdbx_description
1 polymer ?
#
loop_
_entity_poly.entity_id
_entity_poly.type
_entity_poly.pdbx_seq_one_letter_code
_entity_poly.pdbx_strand_id
1 'polypeptide(L)'
;MLMMFVTLVFVSPLHAQEAAAAAGRSPETIRWAIITAGFALAIAAAFGALGQSRAIAAAVEGIARNPSAAGEIRGNLILGLVLIESLVIYVLLISLILFFVYGYTK
;
A
#
# COMPACT_ATOMS: atom_id res chain seq x y z
N MET A 1 24.16 43.19 -13.42
CA MET A 1 24.33 42.48 -12.13
C MET A 1 23.04 41.82 -11.65
N LEU A 2 21.89 42.52 -11.67
CA LEU A 2 20.59 41.95 -11.28
C LEU A 2 20.11 40.78 -12.15
N MET A 3 20.27 40.84 -13.49
CA MET A 3 19.90 39.72 -14.37
C MET A 3 20.74 38.44 -14.16
N MET A 4 21.99 38.58 -13.74
CA MET A 4 22.88 37.42 -13.47
C MET A 4 22.49 36.70 -12.18
N PHE A 5 22.00 37.44 -11.19
CA PHE A 5 21.45 36.90 -9.95
C PHE A 5 20.13 36.17 -10.18
N VAL A 6 19.24 36.73 -11.00
CA VAL A 6 17.96 36.10 -11.36
C VAL A 6 18.21 34.77 -12.09
N THR A 7 19.15 34.72 -13.03
CA THR A 7 19.46 33.47 -13.73
C THR A 7 20.01 32.39 -12.79
N LEU A 8 20.86 32.72 -11.83
CA LEU A 8 21.41 31.73 -10.87
C LEU A 8 20.36 31.15 -9.92
N VAL A 9 19.39 31.97 -9.50
CA VAL A 9 18.29 31.52 -8.62
C VAL A 9 17.29 30.62 -9.36
N PHE A 10 17.04 30.85 -10.65
CA PHE A 10 16.12 30.01 -11.43
C PHE A 10 16.79 28.76 -12.04
N VAL A 11 18.11 28.78 -12.23
CA VAL A 11 18.88 27.66 -12.80
C VAL A 11 19.32 26.63 -11.74
N SER A 12 19.41 27.03 -10.47
CA SER A 12 19.73 26.11 -9.36
C SER A 12 18.69 24.98 -9.14
N PRO A 13 17.36 25.23 -9.15
CA PRO A 13 16.39 24.15 -9.07
C PRO A 13 16.38 23.26 -10.32
N LEU A 14 16.79 23.79 -11.49
CA LEU A 14 16.88 23.02 -12.73
C LEU A 14 18.00 21.95 -12.66
N HIS A 15 19.17 22.30 -12.12
CA HIS A 15 20.27 21.35 -11.91
C HIS A 15 20.00 20.32 -10.79
N ALA A 16 19.24 20.71 -9.75
CA ALA A 16 18.80 19.79 -8.71
C ALA A 16 17.78 18.76 -9.24
N GLN A 17 16.90 19.18 -10.16
CA GLN A 17 15.95 18.30 -10.82
C GLN A 17 16.64 17.36 -11.83
N GLU A 18 17.68 17.83 -12.50
CA GLU A 18 18.51 17.00 -13.40
C GLU A 18 19.31 15.94 -12.63
N ALA A 19 19.85 16.27 -11.46
CA ALA A 19 20.51 15.31 -10.56
C ALA A 19 19.53 14.27 -9.96
N ALA A 20 18.29 14.68 -9.65
CA ALA A 20 17.25 13.76 -9.19
C ALA A 20 16.75 12.85 -10.33
N ALA A 21 16.70 13.35 -11.57
CA ALA A 21 16.39 12.56 -12.76
C ALA A 21 17.55 11.63 -13.17
N ALA A 22 18.79 12.01 -12.88
CA ALA A 22 20.01 11.24 -13.15
C ALA A 22 20.37 10.21 -12.06
N ALA A 23 19.60 10.14 -10.97
CA ALA A 23 19.64 9.01 -10.04
C ALA A 23 19.06 7.78 -10.74
N GLY A 24 19.82 7.22 -11.69
CA GLY A 24 19.50 5.96 -12.35
C GLY A 24 19.20 4.91 -11.28
N ARG A 25 18.15 4.11 -11.50
CA ARG A 25 17.75 3.03 -10.60
C ARG A 25 18.97 2.15 -10.31
N SER A 26 19.55 2.28 -9.11
CA SER A 26 20.66 1.44 -8.74
C SER A 26 20.12 0.01 -8.51
N PRO A 27 20.91 -1.04 -8.79
CA PRO A 27 20.52 -2.41 -8.47
C PRO A 27 20.16 -2.60 -6.99
N GLU A 28 20.74 -1.78 -6.12
CA GLU A 28 20.43 -1.74 -4.70
C GLU A 28 19.01 -1.21 -4.43
N THR A 29 18.60 -0.10 -5.07
CA THR A 29 17.24 0.45 -4.94
C THR A 29 16.19 -0.56 -5.40
N ILE A 30 16.46 -1.32 -6.47
CA ILE A 30 15.55 -2.37 -6.95
C ILE A 30 15.41 -3.50 -5.92
N ARG A 31 16.51 -3.98 -5.35
CA ARG A 31 16.48 -5.02 -4.29
C ARG A 31 15.66 -4.56 -3.09
N TRP A 32 15.91 -3.35 -2.59
CA TRP A 32 15.17 -2.80 -1.46
C TRP A 32 13.69 -2.56 -1.78
N ALA A 33 13.35 -2.14 -3.00
CA ALA A 33 11.96 -1.98 -3.41
C ALA A 33 11.19 -3.32 -3.39
N ILE A 34 11.79 -4.40 -3.88
CA ILE A 34 11.16 -5.74 -3.88
C ILE A 34 11.00 -6.27 -2.45
N ILE A 35 12.02 -6.14 -1.61
CA ILE A 35 11.98 -6.61 -0.22
C ILE A 35 10.91 -5.85 0.56
N THR A 36 10.89 -4.52 0.46
CA THR A 36 9.91 -3.68 1.19
C THR A 36 8.49 -3.93 0.69
N ALA A 37 8.27 -4.10 -0.62
CA ALA A 37 6.97 -4.45 -1.19
C ALA A 37 6.43 -5.79 -0.67
N GLY A 38 7.26 -6.84 -0.66
CA GLY A 38 6.86 -8.15 -0.13
C GLY A 38 6.58 -8.12 1.37
N PHE A 39 7.44 -7.43 2.13
CA PHE A 39 7.32 -7.34 3.59
C PHE A 39 6.07 -6.55 4.02
N ALA A 40 5.79 -5.41 3.37
CA ALA A 40 4.60 -4.62 3.64
C ALA A 40 3.32 -5.43 3.39
N LEU A 41 3.26 -6.15 2.28
CA LEU A 41 2.12 -7.01 1.94
C LEU A 41 1.95 -8.16 2.96
N ALA A 42 3.03 -8.80 3.38
CA ALA A 42 2.98 -9.87 4.37
C ALA A 42 2.41 -9.38 5.72
N ILE A 43 2.83 -8.19 6.16
CA ILE A 43 2.28 -7.56 7.37
C ILE A 43 0.79 -7.25 7.19
N ALA A 44 0.42 -6.60 6.09
CA ALA A 44 -0.97 -6.23 5.84
C ALA A 44 -1.89 -7.47 5.82
N ALA A 45 -1.46 -8.54 5.14
CA ALA A 45 -2.19 -9.80 5.09
C ALA A 45 -2.30 -10.47 6.47
N ALA A 46 -1.24 -10.45 7.28
CA ALA A 46 -1.26 -11.03 8.63
C ALA A 46 -2.26 -10.32 9.54
N PHE A 47 -2.23 -8.99 9.58
CA PHE A 47 -3.18 -8.21 10.39
C PHE A 47 -4.61 -8.27 9.84
N GLY A 48 -4.77 -8.30 8.51
CA GLY A 48 -6.05 -8.53 7.86
C GLY A 48 -6.67 -9.86 8.30
N ALA A 49 -5.92 -10.96 8.22
CA ALA A 49 -6.39 -12.28 8.64
C ALA A 49 -6.75 -12.33 10.14
N LEU A 50 -5.97 -11.68 11.00
CA LEU A 50 -6.26 -11.58 12.44
C LEU A 50 -7.56 -10.80 12.72
N GLY A 51 -7.80 -9.70 12.00
CA GLY A 51 -9.03 -8.92 12.13
C GLY A 51 -10.26 -9.69 11.63
N GLN A 52 -10.14 -10.29 10.43
CA GLN A 52 -11.23 -11.02 9.77
C GLN A 52 -11.63 -12.28 10.54
N SER A 53 -10.66 -13.06 11.04
CA SER A 53 -10.95 -14.27 11.83
C SER A 53 -11.76 -13.97 13.09
N ARG A 54 -11.44 -12.88 13.80
CA ARG A 54 -12.19 -12.44 14.98
C ARG A 54 -13.61 -11.99 14.62
N ALA A 55 -13.77 -11.23 13.53
CA ALA A 55 -15.08 -10.79 13.06
C ALA A 55 -15.97 -11.99 12.68
N ILE A 56 -15.40 -12.97 11.97
CA ILE A 56 -16.11 -14.20 11.57
C ILE A 56 -16.51 -15.02 12.81
N ALA A 57 -15.60 -15.22 13.76
CA ALA A 57 -15.90 -15.97 14.99
C ALA A 57 -17.06 -15.32 15.77
N ALA A 58 -17.02 -14.00 15.95
CA ALA A 58 -18.08 -13.27 16.63
C ALA A 58 -19.43 -13.33 15.87
N ALA A 59 -19.40 -13.26 14.55
CA ALA A 59 -20.60 -13.36 13.73
C ALA A 59 -21.24 -14.76 13.80
N VAL A 60 -20.44 -15.83 13.73
CA VAL A 60 -20.93 -17.21 13.85
C VAL A 60 -21.54 -17.45 15.23
N GLU A 61 -20.88 -16.98 16.29
CA GLU A 61 -21.41 -17.09 17.66
C GLU A 61 -22.71 -16.28 17.84
N GLY A 62 -22.77 -15.07 17.26
CA GLY A 62 -23.98 -14.25 17.24
C GLY A 62 -25.15 -14.92 16.52
N ILE A 63 -24.89 -15.54 15.36
CA ILE A 63 -25.90 -16.30 14.60
C ILE A 63 -26.38 -17.52 15.39
N ALA A 64 -25.47 -18.22 16.06
CA ALA A 64 -25.83 -19.40 16.87
C ALA A 64 -26.75 -19.02 18.04
N ARG A 65 -26.54 -17.86 18.68
CA ARG A 65 -27.39 -17.36 19.77
C ARG A 65 -28.73 -16.80 19.27
N ASN A 66 -28.75 -16.14 18.12
CA ASN A 66 -29.95 -15.50 17.56
C ASN A 66 -30.12 -15.83 16.06
N PRO A 67 -30.66 -17.01 15.71
CA PRO A 67 -30.79 -17.44 14.31
C PRO A 67 -31.70 -16.55 13.46
N SER A 68 -32.69 -15.89 14.08
CA SER A 68 -33.61 -14.97 13.39
C SER A 68 -32.91 -13.71 12.84
N ALA A 69 -31.80 -13.29 13.44
CA ALA A 69 -31.01 -12.13 13.01
C ALA A 69 -29.89 -12.48 12.02
N ALA A 70 -29.81 -13.74 11.56
CA ALA A 70 -28.66 -14.23 10.80
C ALA A 70 -28.42 -13.46 9.48
N GLY A 71 -29.48 -13.00 8.82
CA GLY A 71 -29.37 -12.20 7.60
C GLY A 71 -28.67 -10.86 7.84
N GLU A 72 -29.08 -10.13 8.89
CA GLU A 72 -28.53 -8.84 9.25
C GLU A 72 -27.07 -8.96 9.73
N ILE A 73 -26.78 -9.98 10.56
CA ILE A 73 -25.40 -10.26 11.02
C ILE A 73 -24.47 -10.53 9.84
N ARG A 74 -24.91 -11.34 8.86
CA ARG A 74 -24.11 -11.60 7.64
C ARG A 74 -23.89 -10.34 6.80
N GLY A 75 -24.92 -9.49 6.67
CA GLY A 75 -24.80 -8.21 5.97
C GLY A 75 -23.73 -7.31 6.60
N ASN A 76 -23.81 -7.11 7.92
CA ASN A 76 -22.84 -6.30 8.65
C ASN A 76 -21.43 -6.92 8.65
N LEU A 77 -21.34 -8.25 8.74
CA LEU A 77 -20.07 -8.98 8.62
C LEU A 77 -19.41 -8.72 7.26
N ILE A 78 -20.14 -8.89 6.15
CA ILE A 78 -19.60 -8.69 4.81
C ILE A 78 -19.12 -7.25 4.62
N LEU A 79 -19.92 -6.27 5.06
CA LEU A 79 -19.52 -4.86 5.00
C LEU A 79 -18.22 -4.61 5.78
N GLY A 80 -18.12 -5.14 7.00
CA GLY A 80 -16.90 -5.04 7.82
C GLY A 80 -15.69 -5.73 7.19
N LEU A 81 -15.86 -6.94 6.65
CA LEU A 81 -14.80 -7.69 5.98
C LEU A 81 -14.29 -6.97 4.74
N VAL A 82 -15.18 -6.40 3.92
CA VAL A 82 -14.80 -5.61 2.73
C VAL A 82 -13.99 -4.36 3.13
N LEU A 83 -14.36 -3.67 4.21
CA LEU A 83 -13.60 -2.52 4.69
C LEU A 83 -12.21 -2.92 5.18
N ILE A 84 -12.07 -4.04 5.90
CA ILE A 84 -10.76 -4.56 6.32
C ILE A 84 -9.93 -4.97 5.09
N GLU A 85 -10.55 -5.68 4.15
CA GLU A 85 -9.88 -6.14 2.93
C GLU A 85 -9.42 -4.97 2.05
N SER A 86 -10.15 -3.85 2.06
CA SER A 86 -9.78 -2.64 1.31
C SER A 86 -8.37 -2.11 1.66
N LEU A 87 -7.96 -2.28 2.93
CA LEU A 87 -6.62 -1.89 3.37
C LEU A 87 -5.56 -2.86 2.84
N VAL A 88 -5.86 -4.15 2.82
CA VAL A 88 -4.95 -5.18 2.30
C VAL A 88 -4.74 -5.00 0.79
N ILE A 89 -5.81 -4.75 0.03
CA ILE A 89 -5.71 -4.52 -1.41
C ILE A 89 -4.99 -3.21 -1.75
N TYR A 90 -5.04 -2.17 -0.90
CA TYR A 90 -4.23 -0.96 -1.11
C TYR A 90 -2.75 -1.22 -0.93
N VAL A 91 -2.36 -2.02 0.07
CA VAL A 91 -0.96 -2.43 0.23
C VAL A 91 -0.54 -3.33 -0.93
N LEU A 92 -1.39 -4.27 -1.36
CA LEU A 92 -1.14 -5.09 -2.55
C LEU A 92 -0.92 -4.23 -3.80
N LEU A 93 -1.77 -3.23 -4.03
CA LEU A 93 -1.65 -2.32 -5.16
C LEU A 93 -0.30 -1.59 -5.15
N ILE A 94 0.11 -1.04 -4.00
CA ILE A 94 1.41 -0.37 -3.86
C ILE A 94 2.55 -1.36 -4.10
N SER A 95 2.48 -2.57 -3.53
CA SER A 95 3.48 -3.62 -3.74
C SER A 95 3.60 -4.02 -5.20
N LEU A 96 2.48 -4.14 -5.93
CA LEU A 96 2.47 -4.43 -7.35
C LEU A 96 3.07 -3.27 -8.17
N ILE A 97 2.74 -2.02 -7.83
CA ILE A 97 3.34 -0.85 -8.47
C ILE A 97 4.86 -0.87 -8.28
N LEU A 98 5.35 -1.06 -7.05
CA LEU A 98 6.79 -1.14 -6.78
C LEU A 98 7.45 -2.28 -7.56
N PHE A 99 6.80 -3.44 -7.63
CA PHE A 99 7.30 -4.59 -8.36
C PHE A 99 7.38 -4.34 -9.88
N PHE A 100 6.35 -3.77 -10.50
CA PHE A 100 6.38 -3.49 -11.95
C PHE A 100 7.25 -2.29 -12.31
N VAL A 101 7.28 -1.25 -11.47
CA VAL A 101 8.06 -0.04 -11.72
C VAL A 101 9.55 -0.30 -11.53
N TYR A 102 9.96 -1.02 -10.49
CA TYR A 102 11.38 -1.24 -10.18
C TYR A 102 11.90 -2.62 -10.60
N GLY A 103 11.06 -3.66 -10.61
CA GLY A 103 11.48 -5.04 -10.88
C GLY A 103 11.59 -5.42 -12.35
N TYR A 104 10.91 -4.73 -13.27
CA TYR A 104 10.88 -5.09 -14.70
C TYR A 104 11.65 -4.16 -15.64
N THR A 105 12.08 -2.99 -15.18
CA THR A 105 12.98 -2.15 -16.00
C THR A 105 14.36 -2.79 -16.08
N LYS A 106 14.63 -3.41 -17.23
CA LYS A 106 15.97 -3.76 -17.69
C LYS A 106 16.74 -2.50 -18.08
#